data_AF-A0A924P143-F1
#
_entry.id   AF-A0A924P143-F1
#
_cell.length_a   1.000
_cell.length_b   1.000
_cell.length_c   1.000
_cell.angle_alpha   90.00
_cell.angle_beta   90.00
_cell.angle_gamma   90.00
#
_symmetry.space_group_name_H-M   'P 1'
#
loop_
_entity.id
_entity.type
_entity.pdbx_description
1 polymer ?
#
loop_
_entity_poly.entity_id
_entity_poly.type
_entity_poly.pdbx_seq_one_letter_code
_entity_poly.pdbx_strand_id
1 'polypeptide(L)'
;MTAAAPGARVRASIVTGATLAVREALVAASLRAGERTVAILEGLPHGNSALFPSAMLDVHRVAPACLCCTGNLILRVTLNRILRLRPDRLFIGVANLDHLDQLRSWLQQPPYDQLLELTPDLFGT
;
A
#
# COMPACT_ATOMS: atom_id res chain seq x y z
N MET A 1 13.55 29.88 14.61
CA MET A 1 13.36 28.41 14.54
C MET A 1 12.58 28.12 13.28
N THR A 2 13.27 27.87 12.17
CA THR A 2 12.63 27.60 10.87
C THR A 2 12.21 26.14 10.85
N ALA A 3 10.91 25.88 10.91
CA ALA A 3 10.36 24.54 10.77
C ALA A 3 10.77 23.97 9.41
N ALA A 4 11.32 22.76 9.39
CA ALA A 4 11.60 22.04 8.16
C ALA A 4 10.30 21.93 7.34
N ALA A 5 10.35 22.28 6.05
CA ALA A 5 9.21 22.10 5.15
C ALA A 5 8.72 20.64 5.26
N PRO A 6 7.42 20.40 5.46
CA PRO A 6 6.90 19.04 5.50
C PRO A 6 7.30 18.34 4.20
N GLY A 7 7.99 17.21 4.31
CA GLY A 7 8.33 16.39 3.14
C GLY A 7 7.06 16.05 2.37
N ALA A 8 7.15 15.95 1.04
CA ALA A 8 6.01 15.59 0.21
C ALA A 8 5.35 14.31 0.73
N ARG A 9 4.02 14.33 0.85
CA ARG A 9 3.22 13.18 1.30
C ARG A 9 3.30 12.06 0.27
N VAL A 10 3.39 10.82 0.75
CA VAL A 10 3.38 9.65 -0.11
C VAL A 10 1.96 9.43 -0.60
N ARG A 11 1.75 9.39 -1.92
CA ARG A 11 0.44 9.10 -2.49
C ARG A 11 0.11 7.63 -2.31
N ALA A 12 -0.97 7.33 -1.59
CA ALA A 12 -1.38 5.97 -1.28
C ALA A 12 -2.76 5.64 -1.84
N SER A 13 -2.92 4.43 -2.39
CA SER A 13 -4.22 3.87 -2.77
C SER A 13 -4.42 2.53 -2.10
N ILE A 14 -5.63 2.26 -1.62
CA ILE A 14 -6.02 0.91 -1.24
C ILE A 14 -6.39 0.15 -2.52
N VAL A 15 -5.95 -1.09 -2.64
CA VAL A 15 -6.21 -1.95 -3.79
C VAL A 15 -7.00 -3.15 -3.32
N THR A 16 -8.14 -3.40 -3.94
CA THR A 16 -9.05 -4.47 -3.57
C THR A 16 -9.42 -5.30 -4.79
N GLY A 17 -9.60 -6.60 -4.59
CA GLY A 17 -9.98 -7.53 -5.64
C GLY A 17 -10.03 -8.95 -5.12
N ALA A 18 -10.86 -9.78 -5.76
CA ALA A 18 -11.19 -11.13 -5.30
C ALA A 18 -9.97 -12.07 -5.18
N THR A 19 -8.91 -11.81 -5.94
CA THR A 19 -7.68 -12.61 -5.92
C THR A 19 -6.45 -11.73 -5.79
N LEU A 20 -5.31 -12.34 -5.42
CA LEU A 20 -4.02 -11.65 -5.46
C LEU A 20 -3.66 -11.20 -6.88
N ALA A 21 -3.90 -12.05 -7.88
CA ALA A 21 -3.60 -11.74 -9.27
C ALA A 21 -4.35 -10.49 -9.77
N VAL A 22 -5.62 -10.33 -9.39
CA VAL A 22 -6.41 -9.12 -9.72
C VAL A 22 -5.75 -7.88 -9.12
N ARG A 23 -5.37 -7.94 -7.84
CA ARG A 23 -4.73 -6.81 -7.15
C ARG A 23 -3.36 -6.47 -7.75
N GLU A 24 -2.58 -7.48 -8.14
CA GLU A 24 -1.32 -7.27 -8.85
C GLU A 24 -1.51 -6.63 -10.21
N ALA A 25 -2.51 -7.07 -10.98
CA ALA A 25 -2.82 -6.50 -12.29
C ALA A 25 -3.23 -5.01 -12.17
N LEU A 26 -4.04 -4.66 -11.17
CA LEU A 26 -4.41 -3.26 -10.90
C LEU A 26 -3.20 -2.40 -10.55
N VAL A 27 -2.30 -2.90 -9.70
CA VAL A 27 -1.06 -2.21 -9.36
C VAL A 27 -0.19 -2.04 -10.60
N ALA A 28 0.02 -3.12 -11.37
CA ALA A 28 0.83 -3.12 -12.58
C ALA A 28 0.31 -2.09 -13.61
N ALA A 29 -1.00 -2.05 -13.82
CA ALA A 29 -1.66 -1.07 -14.71
C ALA A 29 -1.54 0.38 -14.20
N SER A 30 -1.26 0.58 -12.91
CA SER A 30 -1.16 1.89 -12.28
C SER A 30 0.29 2.38 -12.09
N LEU A 31 1.29 1.57 -12.48
CA LEU A 31 2.70 1.96 -12.40
C LEU A 31 2.98 3.11 -13.38
N ARG A 32 3.81 4.04 -12.94
CA ARG A 32 4.26 5.19 -13.74
C ARG A 32 5.77 5.19 -13.85
N ALA A 33 6.27 5.50 -15.05
CA ALA A 33 7.69 5.61 -15.28
C ALA A 33 8.29 6.75 -14.43
N GLY A 34 9.44 6.48 -13.81
CA GLY A 34 10.16 7.46 -12.97
C GLY A 34 9.63 7.62 -11.55
N GLU A 35 8.58 6.90 -11.14
CA GLU A 35 8.07 6.92 -9.77
C GLU A 35 8.58 5.70 -8.98
N ARG A 36 9.21 5.93 -7.82
CA ARG A 36 9.58 4.87 -6.90
C ARG A 36 8.33 4.36 -6.18
N THR A 37 7.87 3.19 -6.59
CA THR A 37 6.60 2.61 -6.15
C THR A 37 6.83 1.47 -5.17
N VAL A 38 5.98 1.38 -4.15
CA VAL A 38 5.95 0.26 -3.22
C VAL A 38 4.55 -0.33 -3.16
N ALA A 39 4.44 -1.66 -3.20
CA ALA A 39 3.18 -2.37 -3.04
C ALA A 39 3.24 -3.30 -1.83
N ILE A 40 2.33 -3.14 -0.87
CA ILE A 40 2.13 -4.06 0.26
C ILE A 40 0.88 -4.88 -0.07
N LEU A 41 1.02 -6.17 -0.38
CA LEU A 41 -0.08 -7.00 -0.85
C LEU A 41 -0.32 -8.19 0.08
N GLU A 42 -1.56 -8.38 0.52
CA GLU A 42 -2.00 -9.56 1.27
C GLU A 42 -2.10 -10.80 0.38
N GLY A 43 -1.51 -11.90 0.83
CA GLY A 43 -1.47 -13.18 0.13
C GLY A 43 -0.07 -13.50 -0.38
N LEU A 44 0.14 -14.78 -0.67
CA LEU A 44 1.37 -15.28 -1.29
C LEU A 44 1.19 -15.36 -2.80
N PRO A 45 2.24 -15.03 -3.60
CA PRO A 45 2.17 -15.18 -5.03
C PRO A 45 1.95 -16.65 -5.39
N HIS A 46 0.95 -16.92 -6.22
CA HIS A 46 0.92 -18.13 -7.02
C HIS A 46 1.86 -17.92 -8.21
N GLY A 47 2.47 -18.96 -8.77
CA GLY A 47 3.60 -18.88 -9.72
C GLY A 47 3.42 -18.07 -11.03
N ASN A 48 2.36 -17.29 -11.15
CA ASN A 48 2.06 -16.34 -12.21
C ASN A 48 1.84 -14.93 -11.62
N SER A 49 2.90 -14.29 -11.12
CA SER A 49 2.80 -12.94 -10.56
C SER A 49 2.94 -11.89 -11.66
N ALA A 50 2.07 -10.88 -11.66
CA ALA A 50 2.14 -9.76 -12.61
C ALA A 50 3.12 -8.66 -12.17
N LEU A 51 3.60 -8.71 -10.92
CA LEU A 51 4.55 -7.75 -10.37
C LEU A 51 5.92 -8.38 -10.19
N PHE A 52 6.90 -7.83 -10.92
CA PHE A 52 8.31 -8.22 -10.80
C PHE A 52 9.08 -7.09 -10.11
N PRO A 53 9.70 -7.34 -8.93
CA PRO A 53 10.49 -6.33 -8.25
C PRO A 53 11.59 -5.76 -9.16
N SER A 54 11.84 -4.46 -9.03
CA SER A 54 12.86 -3.74 -9.79
C SER A 54 13.43 -2.61 -8.94
N ALA A 55 14.41 -1.86 -9.46
CA ALA A 55 14.95 -0.70 -8.77
C ALA A 55 13.87 0.36 -8.40
N MET A 56 12.78 0.41 -9.18
CA MET A 56 11.67 1.37 -9.02
C MET A 56 10.41 0.75 -8.41
N LEU A 57 10.38 -0.57 -8.18
CA LEU A 57 9.22 -1.27 -7.63
C LEU A 57 9.64 -2.25 -6.54
N ASP A 58 9.25 -1.96 -5.29
CA ASP A 58 9.35 -2.89 -4.18
C ASP A 58 8.00 -3.56 -3.89
N VAL A 59 7.96 -4.88 -3.75
CA VAL A 59 6.74 -5.64 -3.43
C VAL A 59 6.91 -6.36 -2.10
N HIS A 60 6.08 -6.01 -1.12
CA HIS A 60 6.04 -6.63 0.20
C HIS A 60 4.80 -7.51 0.33
N ARG A 61 4.99 -8.77 0.72
CA ARG A 61 3.90 -9.74 0.89
C ARG A 61 3.48 -9.85 2.35
N VAL A 62 2.22 -9.53 2.56
CA VAL A 62 1.34 -9.75 3.71
C VAL A 62 0.88 -11.21 3.86
N ALA A 63 1.10 -11.96 4.95
CA ALA A 63 0.25 -13.14 5.16
C ALA A 63 -1.25 -12.73 5.26
N PRO A 64 -2.20 -13.59 4.82
CA PRO A 64 -3.64 -13.32 4.96
C PRO A 64 -4.05 -12.97 6.39
N ALA A 65 -5.11 -12.19 6.54
CA ALA A 65 -5.66 -11.72 7.82
C ALA A 65 -4.72 -10.86 8.70
N CYS A 66 -3.50 -10.58 8.24
CA CYS A 66 -2.55 -9.73 8.97
C CYS A 66 -2.73 -8.24 8.66
N LEU A 67 -3.49 -7.92 7.62
CA LEU A 67 -3.84 -6.53 7.25
C LEU A 67 -5.19 -6.09 7.84
N CYS A 68 -6.04 -7.01 8.30
CA CYS A 68 -7.32 -6.68 8.93
C CYS A 68 -7.14 -6.46 10.46
N CYS A 69 -7.25 -5.18 10.86
CA CYS A 69 -7.55 -4.60 12.18
C CYS A 69 -7.11 -5.28 13.50
N THR A 70 -7.34 -6.57 13.75
CA THR A 70 -7.06 -7.22 15.04
C THR A 70 -5.56 -7.27 15.40
N GLY A 71 -4.67 -7.14 14.40
CA GLY A 71 -3.22 -7.23 14.59
C GLY A 71 -2.39 -6.28 13.75
N ASN A 72 -2.90 -5.09 13.38
CA ASN A 72 -2.29 -4.08 12.47
C ASN A 72 -0.83 -3.70 12.83
N LEU A 73 -0.19 -4.29 13.83
CA LEU A 73 1.25 -4.21 14.08
C LEU A 73 2.09 -4.55 12.84
N ILE A 74 1.79 -5.62 12.10
CA ILE A 74 2.61 -5.99 10.92
C ILE A 74 2.49 -4.91 9.83
N LEU A 75 1.27 -4.49 9.50
CA LEU A 75 1.04 -3.43 8.54
C LEU A 75 1.63 -2.09 9.03
N ARG A 76 1.44 -1.72 10.30
CA ARG A 76 2.07 -0.54 10.93
C ARG A 76 3.58 -0.55 10.81
N VAL A 77 4.24 -1.65 11.18
CA VAL A 77 5.71 -1.74 11.13
C VAL A 77 6.20 -1.69 9.68
N THR A 78 5.55 -2.43 8.80
CA THR A 78 5.86 -2.46 7.36
C THR A 78 5.70 -1.08 6.74
N LEU A 79 4.56 -0.42 6.99
CA LEU A 79 4.25 0.93 6.52
C LEU A 79 5.26 1.95 7.05
N ASN A 80 5.55 1.95 8.35
CA ASN A 80 6.54 2.87 8.92
C ASN A 80 7.95 2.66 8.35
N ARG A 81 8.35 1.42 8.07
CA ARG A 81 9.63 1.12 7.42
C ARG A 81 9.64 1.65 5.98
N ILE A 82 8.57 1.44 5.22
CA ILE A 82 8.44 1.90 3.85
C ILE A 82 8.43 3.42 3.77
N LEU A 83 7.70 4.11 4.65
CA LEU A 83 7.63 5.57 4.66
C LEU A 83 9.00 6.23 4.94
N ARG A 84 9.90 5.55 5.66
CA ARG A 84 11.30 6.01 5.82
C ARG A 84 12.10 5.94 4.52
N LEU A 85 11.72 5.09 3.57
CA LEU A 85 12.33 5.02 2.23
C LEU A 85 11.78 6.09 1.27
N ARG A 86 10.81 6.90 1.70
CA ARG A 86 10.16 7.98 0.93
C ARG A 86 9.80 7.57 -0.51
N PRO A 87 8.95 6.56 -0.71
CA PRO A 87 8.44 6.24 -2.04
C PRO A 87 7.52 7.35 -2.56
N ASP A 88 7.43 7.48 -3.88
CA ASP A 88 6.52 8.43 -4.54
C ASP A 88 5.07 7.93 -4.56
N ARG A 89 4.92 6.60 -4.55
CA ARG A 89 3.63 5.90 -4.68
C ARG A 89 3.59 4.66 -3.79
N LEU A 90 2.47 4.48 -3.09
CA LEU A 90 2.20 3.32 -2.24
C LEU A 90 0.87 2.67 -2.62
N PHE A 91 0.87 1.35 -2.73
CA PHE A 91 -0.34 0.54 -2.87
C PHE A 91 -0.49 -0.39 -1.67
N ILE A 92 -1.67 -0.44 -1.06
CA ILE A 92 -1.99 -1.34 0.05
C ILE A 92 -3.09 -2.29 -0.44
N GLY A 93 -2.70 -3.51 -0.81
CA GLY A 93 -3.58 -4.53 -1.34
C GLY A 93 -4.18 -5.40 -0.24
N VAL A 94 -5.48 -5.26 0.02
CA VAL A 94 -6.22 -6.09 0.98
C VAL A 94 -7.14 -7.07 0.26
N ALA A 95 -7.27 -8.28 0.78
CA ALA A 95 -8.12 -9.31 0.18
C ALA A 95 -9.58 -9.19 0.62
N ASN A 96 -9.81 -8.82 1.88
CA ASN A 96 -11.15 -8.69 2.45
C ASN A 96 -11.61 -7.22 2.49
N LEU A 97 -12.86 -6.98 2.08
CA LEU A 97 -13.54 -5.69 2.10
C LEU A 97 -14.23 -5.38 3.43
N ASP A 98 -14.50 -6.37 4.28
CA ASP A 98 -15.30 -6.24 5.51
C ASP A 98 -14.82 -5.12 6.45
N HIS A 99 -13.52 -4.82 6.43
CA HIS A 99 -12.90 -3.81 7.28
C HIS A 99 -12.18 -2.70 6.48
N LEU A 100 -12.53 -2.50 5.21
CA LEU A 100 -11.91 -1.50 4.35
C LEU A 100 -12.07 -0.08 4.92
N ASP A 101 -13.28 0.26 5.37
CA ASP A 101 -13.58 1.58 5.96
C ASP A 101 -12.76 1.82 7.23
N GLN A 102 -12.58 0.78 8.05
CA GLN A 102 -11.78 0.87 9.26
C GLN A 102 -10.30 1.07 8.94
N LEU A 103 -9.77 0.34 7.94
CA LEU A 103 -8.40 0.52 7.46
C LEU A 103 -8.19 1.96 6.97
N ARG A 104 -9.12 2.45 6.14
CA ARG A 104 -9.08 3.80 5.59
C ARG A 104 -9.10 4.85 6.69
N SER A 105 -10.03 4.72 7.64
CA SER A 105 -10.13 5.60 8.80
C SER A 105 -8.82 5.64 9.59
N TRP A 106 -8.19 4.48 9.82
CA TRP A 106 -6.90 4.39 10.50
C TRP A 106 -5.75 5.07 9.73
N LEU A 107 -5.69 4.92 8.40
CA LEU A 107 -4.68 5.61 7.56
C LEU A 107 -4.87 7.13 7.53
N GLN A 108 -6.03 7.63 7.95
CA GLN A 108 -6.33 9.05 8.11
C GLN A 108 -6.08 9.55 9.54
N GLN A 109 -5.66 8.69 10.47
CA GLN A 109 -5.29 9.11 11.83
C GLN A 109 -3.79 9.47 11.91
N PRO A 110 -3.40 10.30 12.90
CA PRO A 110 -1.99 10.57 13.18
C PRO A 110 -1.17 9.30 13.42
N PRO A 111 0.08 9.21 12.90
CA PRO A 111 0.79 10.24 12.12
C PRO A 111 0.57 10.15 10.60
N TYR A 112 -0.30 9.25 10.13
CA TYR A 112 -0.42 8.94 8.70
C TYR A 112 -1.16 10.03 7.91
N ASP A 113 -2.03 10.79 8.56
CA ASP A 113 -2.67 12.01 8.02
C ASP A 113 -1.66 13.03 7.44
N GLN A 114 -0.48 13.09 8.04
CA GLN A 114 0.61 13.99 7.65
C GLN A 114 1.61 13.35 6.69
N LEU A 115 1.65 12.03 6.60
CA LEU A 115 2.63 11.28 5.80
C LEU A 115 2.04 10.76 4.49
N LEU A 116 0.74 10.51 4.46
CA LEU A 116 0.02 9.93 3.34
C LEU A 116 -0.92 10.94 2.71
N GLU A 117 -0.97 10.93 1.40
CA GLU A 117 -2.05 11.50 0.61
C GLU A 117 -2.88 10.35 0.07
N LEU A 118 -4.04 10.08 0.67
CA LEU A 118 -4.93 9.02 0.18
C LEU A 118 -5.57 9.46 -1.15
N THR A 119 -5.20 8.76 -2.21
CA THR A 119 -5.77 8.89 -3.55
C THR A 119 -6.90 7.87 -3.75
N PRO A 120 -7.69 7.93 -4.84
CA PRO A 120 -8.77 6.97 -5.07
C PRO A 120 -8.32 5.51 -4.94
N ASP A 121 -9.20 4.69 -4.37
CA ASP A 121 -8.98 3.26 -4.23
C ASP A 121 -9.11 2.58 -5.60
N LEU A 122 -8.40 1.46 -5.77
CA LEU A 122 -8.47 0.64 -6.96
C LEU A 122 -9.31 -0.61 -6.67
N PHE A 123 -10.31 -0.84 -7.50
CA PHE A 123 -11.22 -1.97 -7.40
C PHE A 123 -11.12 -2.82 -8.66
N GLY A 124 -10.96 -4.12 -8.49
CA GLY A 124 -11.00 -5.09 -9.57
C GLY A 124 -12.05 -6.15 -9.26
N THR A 125 -12.92 -6.39 -10.24
CA THR A 125 -13.89 -7.50 -10.23
C THR A 125 -13.19 -8.82 -10.47
#